data_AF-A0A536B8C2-F1
#
_entry.id   AF-A0A536B8C2-F1
#
_cell.length_a   1.000
_cell.length_b   1.000
_cell.length_c   1.000
_cell.angle_alpha   90.00
_cell.angle_beta   90.00
_cell.angle_gamma   90.00
#
_symmetry.space_group_name_H-M   'P 1'
#
loop_
_entity.id
_entity.type
_entity.pdbx_description
1 polymer ?
#
loop_
_entity_poly.entity_id
_entity_poly.type
_entity_poly.pdbx_seq_one_letter_code
_entity_poly.pdbx_strand_id
1 'polypeptide(L)'
;MTRRPKKRAQAMVELAMLAPMIFMLLIFVFDLARAAATWAAISEAVREGSRTSVTIGQTTAATDYAIIGSTQAFGVNLALNPVSGCVHGRTSGMVTPPPTAGNTGYIYILSTVAGQPNAPSGGAGFAETVSAGCNALNAAGLGTYPIKVIIAYNYQPFTPFASQFMPGGITMIASSTMSTEF
;
A
#
# COMPACT_ATOMS: atom_id res chain seq x y z
N MET A 1 37.77 -59.03 19.46
CA MET A 1 36.84 -58.14 20.19
C MET A 1 36.64 -56.87 19.37
N THR A 2 35.60 -56.80 18.54
CA THR A 2 35.37 -55.70 17.59
C THR A 2 34.51 -54.60 18.23
N ARG A 3 35.14 -53.48 18.61
CA ARG A 3 34.44 -52.28 19.10
C ARG A 3 33.68 -51.63 17.93
N ARG A 4 32.34 -51.67 17.95
CA ARG A 4 31.50 -50.88 17.05
C ARG A 4 31.62 -49.37 17.40
N PRO A 5 31.96 -48.49 16.45
CA PRO A 5 32.07 -47.06 16.72
C PRO A 5 30.71 -46.43 16.97
N LYS A 6 30.66 -45.50 17.92
CA LYS A 6 29.46 -44.75 18.34
C LYS A 6 29.01 -43.78 17.24
N LYS A 7 28.18 -44.23 16.29
CA LYS A 7 27.55 -43.38 15.25
C LYS A 7 26.40 -42.49 15.75
N ARG A 8 26.08 -42.51 17.05
CA ARG A 8 24.83 -41.92 17.58
C ARG A 8 24.79 -40.38 17.67
N ALA A 9 25.91 -39.69 17.44
CA ALA A 9 25.96 -38.22 17.50
C ALA A 9 26.32 -37.53 16.16
N GLN A 10 26.72 -38.29 15.13
CA GLN A 10 27.18 -37.71 13.86
C GLN A 10 26.07 -36.94 13.14
N ALA A 11 24.85 -37.50 13.09
CA ALA A 11 23.71 -36.84 12.48
C ALA A 11 23.29 -35.54 13.22
N MET A 12 23.51 -35.46 14.54
CA MET A 12 23.25 -34.23 15.29
C MET A 12 24.27 -33.14 14.96
N VAL A 13 25.54 -33.50 14.73
CA VAL A 13 26.58 -32.55 14.32
C VAL A 13 26.35 -32.07 12.88
N GLU A 14 26.00 -32.97 11.96
CA GLU A 14 25.68 -32.59 10.57
C GLU A 14 24.46 -31.65 10.51
N LEU A 15 23.40 -31.94 11.27
CA LEU A 15 22.25 -31.04 11.38
C LEU A 15 22.62 -29.71 12.05
N ALA A 16 23.47 -29.69 13.08
CA ALA A 16 23.89 -28.47 13.74
C ALA A 16 24.66 -27.52 12.80
N MET A 17 25.40 -28.07 11.83
CA MET A 17 26.12 -27.26 10.83
C MET A 17 25.19 -26.70 9.74
N LEU A 18 24.10 -27.41 9.41
CA LEU A 18 23.12 -26.96 8.41
C LEU A 18 21.98 -26.12 9.01
N ALA A 19 21.70 -26.28 10.31
CA ALA A 19 20.62 -25.58 11.02
C ALA A 19 20.64 -24.06 10.82
N PRO A 20 21.77 -23.33 10.90
CA PRO A 20 21.78 -21.89 10.70
C PRO A 20 21.27 -21.48 9.30
N MET A 21 21.62 -22.26 8.26
CA MET A 21 21.17 -21.99 6.89
C MET A 21 19.67 -22.26 6.74
N ILE A 22 19.18 -23.35 7.32
CA ILE A 22 17.74 -23.69 7.31
C ILE A 22 16.93 -22.62 8.06
N PHE A 23 17.40 -22.16 9.22
CA PHE A 23 16.74 -21.09 9.97
C PHE A 23 16.73 -19.77 9.18
N MET A 24 17.83 -19.41 8.52
CA MET A 24 17.85 -18.22 7.65
C MET A 24 16.84 -18.34 6.49
N LEU A 25 16.72 -19.52 5.88
CA LEU A 25 15.74 -19.78 4.83
C LEU A 25 14.30 -19.68 5.36
N LEU A 26 14.00 -20.26 6.52
CA LEU A 26 12.68 -20.16 7.14
C LEU A 26 12.32 -18.70 7.48
N ILE A 27 13.28 -17.95 8.02
CA ILE A 27 13.16 -16.53 8.34
C ILE A 27 12.88 -15.70 7.07
N PHE A 28 13.56 -16.00 5.95
CA PHE A 28 13.29 -15.36 4.66
C PHE A 28 11.87 -15.64 4.14
N VAL A 29 11.38 -16.87 4.29
CA VAL A 29 10.00 -17.24 3.92
C VAL A 29 8.97 -16.42 4.71
N PHE A 30 9.23 -16.10 5.98
CA PHE A 30 8.33 -15.24 6.77
C PHE A 30 8.22 -13.81 6.23
N ASP A 31 9.32 -13.21 5.74
CA ASP A 31 9.25 -11.90 5.08
C ASP A 31 8.40 -11.97 3.81
N LEU A 32 8.58 -12.99 2.97
CA LEU A 32 7.76 -13.18 1.77
C LEU A 32 6.27 -13.38 2.10
N ALA A 33 5.97 -14.18 3.12
CA ALA A 33 4.60 -14.37 3.59
C ALA A 33 3.98 -13.05 4.05
N ARG A 34 4.73 -12.23 4.79
CA ARG A 34 4.27 -10.89 5.19
C ARG A 34 4.07 -9.97 3.99
N ALA A 35 4.98 -9.99 3.01
CA ALA A 35 4.87 -9.19 1.80
C ALA A 35 3.59 -9.53 1.01
N ALA A 36 3.31 -10.82 0.82
CA ALA A 36 2.08 -11.29 0.18
C ALA A 36 0.81 -10.87 0.94
N ALA A 37 0.82 -10.97 2.27
CA ALA A 37 -0.29 -10.51 3.10
C ALA A 37 -0.50 -8.99 2.98
N THR A 38 0.58 -8.20 2.99
CA THR A 38 0.47 -6.74 2.79
C THR A 38 -0.04 -6.38 1.39
N TRP A 39 0.36 -7.12 0.35
CA TRP A 39 -0.13 -6.92 -1.01
C TRP A 39 -1.64 -7.17 -1.12
N ALA A 40 -2.12 -8.27 -0.52
CA ALA A 40 -3.54 -8.57 -0.46
C ALA A 40 -4.31 -7.46 0.28
N ALA A 41 -3.81 -7.02 1.45
CA ALA A 41 -4.45 -5.98 2.25
C ALA A 41 -4.56 -4.64 1.50
N ILE A 42 -3.48 -4.15 0.86
CA ILE A 42 -3.55 -2.91 0.08
C ILE A 42 -4.44 -3.05 -1.16
N SER A 43 -4.50 -4.24 -1.76
CA SER A 43 -5.34 -4.49 -2.95
C SER A 43 -6.83 -4.43 -2.62
N GLU A 44 -7.24 -5.00 -1.49
CA GLU A 44 -8.63 -4.90 -1.04
C GLU A 44 -8.95 -3.47 -0.54
N ALA A 45 -8.02 -2.83 0.16
CA ALA A 45 -8.17 -1.45 0.62
C ALA A 45 -8.45 -0.47 -0.53
N VAL A 46 -7.69 -0.51 -1.63
CA VAL A 46 -7.96 0.37 -2.78
C VAL A 46 -9.30 0.05 -3.45
N ARG A 47 -9.70 -1.22 -3.51
CA ARG A 47 -10.98 -1.62 -4.13
C ARG A 47 -12.16 -1.05 -3.36
N GLU A 48 -12.14 -1.17 -2.04
CA GLU A 48 -13.22 -0.63 -1.21
C GLU A 48 -13.19 0.90 -1.17
N GLY A 49 -12.00 1.50 -1.11
CA GLY A 49 -11.81 2.94 -1.30
C GLY A 49 -12.50 3.45 -2.57
N SER A 50 -12.20 2.83 -3.72
CA SER A 50 -12.86 3.21 -4.98
C SER A 50 -14.36 2.90 -5.00
N ARG A 51 -14.82 1.85 -4.31
CA ARG A 51 -16.26 1.54 -4.20
C ARG A 51 -17.00 2.69 -3.53
N THR A 52 -16.42 3.26 -2.49
CA THR A 52 -17.03 4.40 -1.81
C THR A 52 -17.02 5.68 -2.63
N SER A 53 -16.21 5.80 -3.69
CA SER A 53 -16.23 7.00 -4.55
C SER A 53 -17.39 7.03 -5.53
N VAL A 54 -18.14 5.94 -5.69
CA VAL A 54 -19.17 5.79 -6.72
C VAL A 54 -20.38 6.69 -6.48
N THR A 55 -20.74 6.96 -5.22
CA THR A 55 -21.98 7.69 -4.89
C THR A 55 -21.90 9.18 -5.19
N ILE A 56 -22.87 9.68 -5.96
CA ILE A 56 -23.07 11.10 -6.29
C ILE A 56 -24.42 11.57 -5.75
N GLY A 57 -24.53 12.83 -5.34
CA GLY A 57 -25.81 13.44 -4.95
C GLY A 57 -25.63 14.65 -4.01
N GLN A 58 -26.62 15.52 -3.89
CA GLN A 58 -26.46 16.74 -3.07
C GLN A 58 -26.30 16.48 -1.56
N THR A 59 -26.82 15.35 -1.06
CA THR A 59 -26.78 14.98 0.37
C THR A 59 -26.11 13.62 0.65
N THR A 60 -25.82 12.85 -0.40
CA THR A 60 -25.29 11.47 -0.32
C THR A 60 -23.98 11.29 -1.08
N ALA A 61 -23.42 12.37 -1.64
CA ALA A 61 -22.17 12.31 -2.35
C ALA A 61 -21.03 11.80 -1.46
N ALA A 62 -20.19 10.96 -2.05
CA ALA A 62 -18.93 10.57 -1.44
C ALA A 62 -18.03 11.79 -1.21
N THR A 63 -17.27 11.74 -0.13
CA THR A 63 -16.22 12.72 0.22
C THR A 63 -14.88 12.01 0.29
N ASP A 64 -13.78 12.76 0.19
CA ASP A 64 -12.45 12.18 0.38
C ASP A 64 -12.28 11.50 1.74
N TYR A 65 -12.90 12.05 2.80
CA TYR A 65 -12.89 11.44 4.12
C TYR A 65 -13.53 10.05 4.11
N ALA A 66 -14.62 9.87 3.36
CA ALA A 66 -15.26 8.56 3.22
C ALA A 66 -14.37 7.57 2.46
N ILE A 67 -13.73 8.02 1.37
CA ILE A 67 -12.81 7.20 0.57
C ILE A 67 -11.58 6.78 1.38
N ILE A 68 -10.97 7.72 2.10
CA ILE A 68 -9.78 7.45 2.92
C ILE A 68 -10.16 6.60 4.13
N GLY A 69 -11.29 6.89 4.77
CA GLY A 69 -11.79 6.11 5.92
C GLY A 69 -12.08 4.65 5.55
N SER A 70 -12.72 4.40 4.40
CA SER A 70 -12.94 3.04 3.90
C SER A 70 -11.63 2.36 3.50
N THR A 71 -10.72 3.07 2.82
CA THR A 71 -9.40 2.55 2.47
C THR A 71 -8.61 2.13 3.71
N GLN A 72 -8.64 2.93 4.78
CA GLN A 72 -7.98 2.63 6.04
C GLN A 72 -8.65 1.45 6.78
N ALA A 73 -9.99 1.39 6.80
CA ALA A 73 -10.72 0.33 7.47
C ALA A 73 -10.44 -1.06 6.86
N PHE A 74 -10.24 -1.12 5.54
CA PHE A 74 -9.97 -2.37 4.81
C PHE A 74 -8.47 -2.68 4.68
N GLY A 75 -7.60 -1.68 4.89
CA GLY A 75 -6.15 -1.85 5.07
C GLY A 75 -5.78 -2.34 6.46
N VAL A 76 -6.40 -3.43 6.93
CA VAL A 76 -6.26 -3.93 8.31
C VAL A 76 -4.80 -4.20 8.66
N ASN A 77 -4.36 -3.72 9.83
CA ASN A 77 -2.98 -3.81 10.33
C ASN A 77 -1.92 -3.10 9.47
N LEU A 78 -2.31 -2.21 8.55
CA LEU A 78 -1.39 -1.35 7.81
C LEU A 78 -1.49 0.10 8.30
N ALA A 79 -0.36 0.78 8.35
CA ALA A 79 -0.30 2.21 8.60
C ALA A 79 -0.53 2.97 7.28
N LEU A 80 -1.78 3.16 6.91
CA LEU A 80 -2.19 3.92 5.74
C LEU A 80 -2.66 5.31 6.15
N ASN A 81 -2.10 6.34 5.55
CA ASN A 81 -2.50 7.73 5.81
C ASN A 81 -2.66 8.49 4.48
N PRO A 82 -3.54 9.49 4.41
CA PRO A 82 -3.50 10.43 3.30
C PRO A 82 -2.16 11.19 3.31
N VAL A 83 -1.64 11.50 2.13
CA VAL A 83 -0.48 12.38 2.05
C VAL A 83 -0.87 13.80 2.47
N SER A 84 -0.12 14.39 3.40
CA SER A 84 -0.39 15.75 3.84
C SER A 84 -0.19 16.72 2.67
N GLY A 85 -1.24 17.47 2.32
CA GLY A 85 -1.17 18.52 1.32
C GLY A 85 -1.25 18.07 -0.13
N CYS A 86 -1.20 16.77 -0.46
CA CYS A 86 -1.14 16.27 -1.85
C CYS A 86 -2.10 15.08 -2.11
N VAL A 87 -3.26 15.00 -1.43
CA VAL A 87 -4.15 13.82 -1.52
C VAL A 87 -4.58 13.56 -2.96
N HIS A 88 -4.76 14.64 -3.73
CA HIS A 88 -5.11 14.60 -5.15
C HIS A 88 -3.93 14.31 -6.11
N GLY A 89 -2.82 13.83 -5.54
CA GLY A 89 -1.57 13.59 -6.23
C GLY A 89 -0.81 14.87 -6.54
N ARG A 90 0.30 14.71 -7.26
CA ARG A 90 1.16 15.80 -7.68
C ARG A 90 0.91 16.19 -9.14
N THR A 91 1.24 17.42 -9.50
CA THR A 91 1.19 17.92 -10.87
C THR A 91 2.04 17.04 -11.80
N SER A 92 1.57 16.87 -13.03
CA SER A 92 2.22 16.06 -14.06
C SER A 92 3.74 16.28 -14.09
N GLY A 93 4.50 15.19 -14.02
CA GLY A 93 5.97 15.21 -13.92
C GLY A 93 6.53 14.91 -12.53
N MET A 94 5.70 14.99 -11.48
CA MET A 94 6.05 14.49 -10.15
C MET A 94 5.34 13.16 -9.86
N VAL A 95 6.12 12.13 -9.56
CA VAL A 95 5.61 10.82 -9.12
C VAL A 95 4.92 11.00 -7.77
N THR A 96 3.85 10.26 -7.48
CA THR A 96 3.26 10.13 -6.14
C THR A 96 4.09 9.11 -5.34
N PRO A 97 5.06 9.55 -4.51
CA PRO A 97 5.97 8.61 -3.87
C PRO A 97 5.31 7.93 -2.67
N PRO A 98 5.82 6.76 -2.25
CA PRO A 98 5.47 6.22 -0.93
C PRO A 98 6.09 7.06 0.19
N PRO A 99 5.69 6.85 1.46
CA PRO A 99 6.38 7.42 2.60
C PRO A 99 7.83 6.94 2.71
N THR A 100 8.70 7.78 3.26
CA THR A 100 10.08 7.41 3.60
C THR A 100 10.15 6.46 4.80
N ALA A 101 9.14 6.51 5.68
CA ALA A 101 9.02 5.59 6.80
C ALA A 101 8.65 4.17 6.30
N GLY A 102 9.43 3.18 6.72
CA GLY A 102 9.17 1.79 6.38
C GLY A 102 7.87 1.26 7.00
N ASN A 103 7.23 0.32 6.30
CA ASN A 103 5.96 -0.29 6.67
C ASN A 103 4.81 0.73 6.85
N THR A 104 4.79 1.77 6.02
CA THR A 104 3.72 2.76 5.97
C THR A 104 3.34 3.06 4.51
N GLY A 105 2.12 3.55 4.28
CA GLY A 105 1.64 3.89 2.94
C GLY A 105 0.88 5.20 2.87
N TYR A 106 0.96 5.84 1.70
CA TYR A 106 0.13 6.98 1.36
C TYR A 106 -1.04 6.59 0.49
N ILE A 107 -2.20 7.16 0.80
CA ILE A 107 -3.42 7.08 0.01
C ILE A 107 -3.49 8.32 -0.88
N TYR A 108 -3.75 8.11 -2.17
CA TYR A 108 -3.98 9.15 -3.16
C TYR A 108 -5.32 8.92 -3.86
N ILE A 109 -5.99 10.01 -4.20
CA ILE A 109 -7.21 10.03 -5.00
C ILE A 109 -6.88 10.80 -6.27
N LEU A 110 -6.97 10.16 -7.43
CA LEU A 110 -6.48 10.67 -8.69
C LEU A 110 -7.54 10.51 -9.76
N SER A 111 -7.35 11.20 -10.87
CA SER A 111 -8.06 10.88 -12.11
C SER A 111 -7.25 9.91 -12.96
N THR A 112 -7.91 9.11 -13.80
CA THR A 112 -7.23 8.29 -14.81
C THR A 112 -6.79 9.09 -16.02
N VAL A 113 -7.32 10.31 -16.20
CA VAL A 113 -7.03 11.19 -17.34
C VAL A 113 -6.74 12.61 -16.82
N ALA A 114 -5.71 13.26 -17.37
CA ALA A 114 -5.39 14.63 -17.01
C ALA A 114 -6.55 15.58 -17.31
N GLY A 115 -6.86 16.50 -16.37
CA GLY A 115 -7.93 17.49 -16.52
C GLY A 115 -9.34 16.97 -16.22
N GLN A 116 -9.51 15.67 -15.98
CA GLN A 116 -10.77 15.12 -15.46
C GLN A 116 -10.85 15.31 -13.94
N PRO A 117 -12.07 15.18 -13.35
CA PRO A 117 -12.24 15.20 -11.91
C PRO A 117 -11.34 14.17 -11.22
N ASN A 118 -10.70 14.59 -10.15
CA ASN A 118 -9.81 13.80 -9.31
C ASN A 118 -10.37 13.59 -7.90
N ALA A 119 -11.57 14.10 -7.61
CA ALA A 119 -12.27 13.95 -6.33
C ALA A 119 -13.75 13.62 -6.57
N PRO A 120 -14.44 12.95 -5.64
CA PRO A 120 -15.88 12.75 -5.71
C PRO A 120 -16.65 14.07 -5.57
N SER A 121 -17.95 14.04 -5.88
CA SER A 121 -18.80 15.25 -5.93
C SER A 121 -19.01 15.94 -4.59
N GLY A 122 -18.85 15.24 -3.46
CA GLY A 122 -18.97 15.80 -2.12
C GLY A 122 -17.78 16.69 -1.72
N GLY A 123 -16.76 16.77 -2.58
CA GLY A 123 -15.59 17.62 -2.40
C GLY A 123 -14.56 17.08 -1.41
N ALA A 124 -13.48 17.86 -1.25
CA ALA A 124 -12.37 17.47 -0.39
C ALA A 124 -12.67 17.66 1.07
N GLY A 125 -12.22 16.66 1.82
CA GLY A 125 -11.94 16.81 3.24
C GLY A 125 -10.59 17.44 3.55
N PHE A 126 -9.65 17.40 2.61
CA PHE A 126 -8.24 17.68 2.85
C PHE A 126 -7.77 18.93 2.10
N ALA A 127 -6.90 19.72 2.74
CA ALA A 127 -6.29 20.88 2.12
C ALA A 127 -5.17 20.45 1.15
N GLU A 128 -5.19 20.95 -0.08
CA GLU A 128 -4.15 20.74 -1.09
C GLU A 128 -3.15 21.92 -1.10
N THR A 129 -1.86 21.62 -1.13
CA THR A 129 -0.77 22.61 -1.19
C THR A 129 -0.35 22.81 -2.64
N VAL A 130 -1.21 23.44 -3.43
CA VAL A 130 -1.02 23.60 -4.89
C VAL A 130 0.30 24.31 -5.22
N SER A 131 0.73 25.28 -4.40
CA SER A 131 2.01 25.98 -4.55
C SER A 131 3.24 25.08 -4.40
N ALA A 132 3.10 23.89 -3.83
CA ALA A 132 4.15 22.88 -3.68
C ALA A 132 4.11 21.79 -4.79
N GLY A 133 3.32 22.00 -5.85
CA GLY A 133 3.18 21.04 -6.96
C GLY A 133 2.19 19.91 -6.68
N CYS A 134 1.26 20.10 -5.74
CA CYS A 134 0.10 19.20 -5.57
C CYS A 134 -1.01 19.57 -6.57
N ASN A 135 -1.78 18.61 -7.06
CA ASN A 135 -2.93 18.90 -7.91
C ASN A 135 -4.01 19.61 -7.09
N ALA A 136 -4.61 20.64 -7.67
CA ALA A 136 -5.83 21.20 -7.10
C ALA A 136 -6.94 20.12 -7.09
N LEU A 137 -7.81 20.19 -6.08
CA LEU A 137 -9.06 19.45 -6.12
C LEU A 137 -9.88 19.89 -7.34
N ASN A 138 -10.37 18.90 -8.06
CA ASN A 138 -11.35 19.01 -9.13
C ASN A 138 -12.46 17.98 -8.85
N ALA A 139 -13.53 18.42 -8.18
CA ALA A 139 -14.65 17.56 -7.78
C ALA A 139 -15.48 17.14 -8.99
N ALA A 140 -15.97 15.88 -8.96
CA ALA A 140 -16.86 15.35 -9.97
C ALA A 140 -18.20 16.12 -9.98
N GLY A 141 -18.66 16.49 -11.18
CA GLY A 141 -20.01 17.01 -11.37
C GLY A 141 -21.07 15.91 -11.37
N LEU A 142 -22.30 16.26 -11.76
CA LEU A 142 -23.35 15.28 -12.05
C LEU A 142 -23.02 14.58 -13.37
N GLY A 143 -22.42 13.39 -13.29
CA GLY A 143 -21.98 12.62 -14.44
C GLY A 143 -21.08 11.45 -14.07
N THR A 144 -20.62 10.72 -15.08
CA THR A 144 -19.78 9.53 -14.90
C THR A 144 -18.31 9.88 -15.09
N TYR A 145 -17.56 9.91 -13.99
CA TYR A 145 -16.14 10.26 -13.98
C TYR A 145 -15.33 9.15 -13.32
N PRO A 146 -14.22 8.69 -13.93
CA PRO A 146 -13.37 7.66 -13.34
C PRO A 146 -12.51 8.26 -12.21
N ILE A 147 -12.76 7.83 -10.98
CA ILE A 147 -11.95 8.15 -9.81
C ILE A 147 -11.04 6.96 -9.49
N LYS A 148 -9.75 7.23 -9.39
CA LYS A 148 -8.70 6.24 -9.12
C LYS A 148 -8.17 6.42 -7.71
N VAL A 149 -8.31 5.40 -6.88
CA VAL A 149 -7.66 5.34 -5.56
C VAL A 149 -6.35 4.57 -5.71
N ILE A 150 -5.27 5.11 -5.14
CA ILE A 150 -3.94 4.51 -5.16
C ILE A 150 -3.41 4.42 -3.74
N ILE A 151 -2.81 3.29 -3.40
CA ILE A 151 -1.92 3.17 -2.23
C ILE A 151 -0.49 3.00 -2.74
N ALA A 152 0.40 3.88 -2.29
CA ALA A 152 1.85 3.70 -2.42
C ALA A 152 2.41 3.32 -1.05
N TYR A 153 2.78 2.05 -0.87
CA TYR A 153 3.23 1.49 0.40
C TYR A 153 4.72 1.17 0.36
N ASN A 154 5.47 1.63 1.36
CA ASN A 154 6.88 1.26 1.53
C ASN A 154 6.98 0.03 2.42
N TYR A 155 7.22 -1.15 1.85
CA TYR A 155 7.41 -2.37 2.61
C TYR A 155 8.88 -2.55 2.98
N GLN A 156 9.17 -2.71 4.27
CA GLN A 156 10.54 -2.95 4.74
C GLN A 156 10.61 -4.33 5.40
N PRO A 157 11.43 -5.27 4.88
CA PRO A 157 11.63 -6.59 5.48
C PRO A 157 12.06 -6.48 6.94
N PHE A 158 11.61 -7.42 7.77
CA PHE A 158 12.02 -7.44 9.19
C PHE A 158 13.37 -8.14 9.38
N THR A 159 13.75 -8.99 8.42
CA THR A 159 14.92 -9.82 8.60
C THR A 159 16.17 -9.08 8.12
N PRO A 160 17.27 -9.10 8.90
CA PRO A 160 18.49 -8.37 8.56
C PRO A 160 19.03 -8.77 7.19
N PHE A 161 18.96 -10.06 6.84
CA PHE A 161 19.42 -10.57 5.56
C PHE A 161 18.64 -9.95 4.39
N ALA A 162 17.30 -9.98 4.42
CA ALA A 162 16.50 -9.36 3.36
C ALA A 162 16.71 -7.84 3.29
N SER A 163 16.88 -7.17 4.44
CA SER A 163 17.13 -5.73 4.49
C SER A 163 18.48 -5.30 3.89
N GLN A 164 19.49 -6.18 3.89
CA GLN A 164 20.79 -5.92 3.25
C GLN A 164 20.68 -5.87 1.72
N PHE A 165 19.80 -6.67 1.11
CA PHE A 165 19.56 -6.65 -0.33
C PHE A 165 18.55 -5.59 -0.76
N MET A 166 17.79 -5.03 0.19
CA MET A 166 16.74 -4.03 -0.06
C MET A 166 16.89 -2.83 0.90
N PRO A 167 18.00 -2.08 0.82
CA PRO A 167 18.26 -0.94 1.69
C PRO A 167 17.30 0.22 1.32
N GLY A 168 16.18 0.31 2.04
CA GLY A 168 15.11 1.28 1.77
C GLY A 168 13.74 0.65 1.55
N GLY A 169 13.66 -0.68 1.47
CA GLY A 169 12.41 -1.42 1.28
C GLY A 169 12.02 -1.59 -0.19
N ILE A 170 10.82 -2.13 -0.40
CA ILE A 170 10.16 -2.28 -1.69
C ILE A 170 8.94 -1.38 -1.71
N THR A 171 8.79 -0.58 -2.76
CA THR A 171 7.55 0.17 -2.99
C THR A 171 6.51 -0.73 -3.65
N MET A 172 5.39 -0.94 -2.98
CA MET A 172 4.21 -1.62 -3.53
C MET A 172 3.16 -0.56 -3.90
N ILE A 173 2.73 -0.56 -5.16
CA ILE A 173 1.70 0.35 -5.65
C ILE A 173 0.49 -0.47 -6.06
N ALA A 174 -0.60 -0.30 -5.33
CA ALA A 174 -1.91 -0.85 -5.69
C ALA A 174 -2.82 0.29 -6.12
N SER A 175 -3.69 0.03 -7.10
CA SER A 175 -4.69 1.01 -7.50
C SER A 175 -5.97 0.36 -7.97
N SER A 176 -7.08 1.03 -7.74
CA SER A 176 -8.40 0.67 -8.25
C SER A 176 -9.09 1.90 -8.81
N THR A 177 -9.81 1.75 -9.90
CA THR A 177 -10.59 2.83 -10.51
C THR A 177 -12.05 2.43 -10.52
N MET A 178 -12.93 3.33 -10.08
CA MET A 178 -14.36 3.20 -10.29
C MET A 178 -14.92 4.50 -10.83
N SER A 179 -15.97 4.38 -11.64
CA SER A 179 -16.66 5.56 -12.16
C SER A 179 -17.76 5.98 -11.20
N THR A 180 -17.91 7.28 -11.03
CA THR A 180 -19.04 7.86 -10.30
C THR A 180 -20.34 7.55 -11.06
N GLU A 181 -21.44 7.26 -10.35
CA GLU A 181 -22.75 7.00 -10.96
C GLU A 181 -23.81 7.97 -10.42
N PHE A 182 -24.70 8.42 -11.32
CA PHE A 182 -25.83 9.31 -11.02
C PHE A 182 -27.15 8.55 -11.18
#